data_AF-A0A543DYP7-F1
#
_entry.id   AF-A0A543DYP7-F1
#
_cell.length_a   1.000
_cell.length_b   1.000
_cell.length_c   1.000
_cell.angle_alpha   90.00
_cell.angle_beta   90.00
_cell.angle_gamma   90.00
#
_symmetry.space_group_name_H-M   'P 1'
#
loop_
_entity.id
_entity.type
_entity.pdbx_description
1 polymer ?
#
loop_
_entity_poly.entity_id
_entity_poly.type
_entity_poly.pdbx_seq_one_letter_code
_entity_poly.pdbx_strand_id
1 'polypeptide(L)'
;MSPRRIPALAITADVVSVVVFAAIGRMNHAQPDDLLGLLGTAAPFLVGLTAVWATPVVRAHPVGIRGALVVWAGTVVLGLALRAGFTERLPLSFAVVTAVSLAVLMLGWRGLSALVALRARQRALR
;
A
#
# COMPACT_ATOMS: atom_id res chain seq x y z
N MET A 1 7.66 22.76 2.01
CA MET A 1 6.37 22.01 1.92
C MET A 1 5.68 22.11 3.27
N SER A 2 4.36 22.36 3.32
CA SER A 2 3.66 22.40 4.61
C SER A 2 3.69 21.01 5.28
N PRO A 3 3.76 20.93 6.63
CA PRO A 3 3.88 19.66 7.36
C PRO A 3 2.79 18.63 7.02
N ARG A 4 1.63 19.10 6.57
CA ARG A 4 0.45 18.26 6.23
C ARG A 4 0.50 17.65 4.83
N ARG A 5 1.30 18.18 3.90
CA ARG A 5 1.34 17.70 2.50
C ARG A 5 2.02 16.34 2.38
N ILE A 6 3.08 16.08 3.16
CA ILE A 6 3.83 14.82 3.06
C ILE A 6 2.97 13.62 3.48
N PRO A 7 2.29 13.63 4.65
CA PRO A 7 1.39 12.54 5.01
C PRO A 7 0.26 12.33 4.00
N ALA A 8 -0.33 13.41 3.48
CA ALA A 8 -1.42 13.33 2.50
C ALA A 8 -0.99 12.68 1.17
N LEU A 9 0.19 13.02 0.66
CA LEU A 9 0.73 12.39 -0.56
C LEU A 9 1.09 10.92 -0.30
N ALA A 10 1.66 10.62 0.86
CA ALA A 10 2.05 9.27 1.23
C ALA A 10 0.84 8.32 1.36
N ILE A 11 -0.23 8.73 2.05
CA ILE A 11 -1.45 7.90 2.14
C ILE A 11 -2.12 7.74 0.77
N THR A 12 -2.09 8.78 -0.07
CA THR A 12 -2.61 8.69 -1.44
C THR A 12 -1.85 7.65 -2.26
N ALA A 13 -0.52 7.65 -2.20
CA ALA A 13 0.31 6.66 -2.89
C ALA A 13 0.06 5.23 -2.38
N ASP A 14 -0.17 5.06 -1.07
CA ASP A 14 -0.50 3.77 -0.48
C ASP A 14 -1.91 3.28 -0.89
N VAL A 15 -2.90 4.16 -0.96
CA VAL A 15 -4.25 3.83 -1.47
C VAL A 15 -4.17 3.42 -2.94
N VAL A 16 -3.45 4.18 -3.77
CA VAL A 16 -3.24 3.84 -5.18
C VAL A 16 -2.55 2.48 -5.30
N SER A 17 -1.57 2.18 -4.45
CA SER A 17 -0.89 0.87 -4.42
C SER A 17 -1.88 -0.28 -4.19
N VAL A 18 -2.80 -0.14 -3.24
CA VAL A 18 -3.82 -1.16 -2.96
C VAL A 18 -4.80 -1.31 -4.14
N VAL A 19 -5.26 -0.22 -4.72
CA VAL A 19 -6.18 -0.25 -5.87
C VAL A 19 -5.52 -0.88 -7.10
N VAL A 20 -4.26 -0.53 -7.39
CA VAL A 20 -3.48 -1.11 -8.49
C VAL A 20 -3.27 -2.61 -8.28
N PHE A 21 -2.92 -3.03 -7.06
CA PHE A 21 -2.83 -4.45 -6.71
C PHE A 21 -4.15 -5.19 -6.98
N ALA A 22 -5.27 -4.66 -6.52
CA ALA A 22 -6.58 -5.28 -6.70
C ALA A 22 -6.97 -5.36 -8.18
N ALA A 23 -6.79 -4.27 -8.94
CA ALA A 23 -7.10 -4.22 -10.37
C ALA A 23 -6.27 -5.24 -11.17
N ILE A 24 -4.95 -5.22 -11.02
CA ILE A 24 -4.04 -6.15 -11.72
C ILE A 24 -4.33 -7.60 -11.33
N GLY A 25 -4.56 -7.87 -10.03
CA GLY A 25 -4.90 -9.21 -9.56
C GLY A 25 -6.17 -9.74 -10.21
N ARG A 26 -7.22 -8.92 -10.32
CA ARG A 26 -8.47 -9.29 -10.99
C ARG A 26 -8.28 -9.56 -12.48
N MET A 27 -7.57 -8.68 -13.18
CA MET A 27 -7.26 -8.84 -14.60
C MET A 27 -6.52 -10.17 -14.88
N ASN A 28 -5.52 -10.48 -14.06
CA ASN A 28 -4.73 -11.72 -14.19
C ASN A 28 -5.55 -12.99 -13.92
N HIS A 29 -6.62 -12.90 -13.14
CA HIS A 29 -7.54 -14.00 -12.89
C HIS A 29 -8.76 -14.01 -13.83
N ALA A 30 -8.74 -13.22 -14.91
CA ALA A 30 -9.84 -13.08 -15.87
C ALA A 30 -11.20 -12.81 -15.20
N GLN A 31 -11.17 -12.07 -14.09
CA GLN A 31 -12.40 -11.67 -13.41
C GLN A 31 -13.10 -10.56 -14.22
N PRO A 32 -14.43 -10.40 -14.10
CA PRO A 32 -15.15 -9.32 -14.76
C PRO A 32 -14.54 -7.94 -14.42
N ASP A 33 -14.49 -7.07 -15.42
CA ASP A 33 -14.04 -5.68 -15.25
C ASP A 33 -15.21 -4.83 -14.74
N ASP A 34 -15.44 -4.89 -13.43
CA ASP A 34 -16.55 -4.21 -12.76
C ASP A 34 -16.10 -3.53 -11.47
N LEU A 35 -16.70 -2.37 -11.18
CA LEU A 35 -16.34 -1.55 -10.03
C LEU A 35 -16.62 -2.25 -8.69
N LEU A 36 -17.72 -2.99 -8.59
CA LEU A 36 -18.09 -3.68 -7.35
C LEU A 36 -17.10 -4.79 -7.00
N GLY A 37 -16.65 -5.55 -8.01
CA GLY A 37 -15.63 -6.57 -7.86
C GLY A 37 -14.27 -6.00 -7.50
N LEU A 38 -13.88 -4.87 -8.11
CA LEU A 38 -12.67 -4.13 -7.71
C LEU A 38 -12.75 -3.71 -6.25
N LEU A 39 -13.86 -3.08 -5.83
CA LEU A 39 -14.09 -2.67 -4.45
C LEU A 39 -14.11 -3.86 -3.49
N GLY A 40 -14.75 -4.98 -3.85
CA GLY A 40 -14.76 -6.19 -3.04
C GLY A 40 -13.36 -6.79 -2.83
N THR A 41 -12.49 -6.67 -3.83
CA THR A 41 -11.09 -7.14 -3.73
C THR A 41 -10.23 -6.18 -2.93
N ALA A 42 -10.38 -4.86 -3.13
CA ALA A 42 -9.57 -3.83 -2.49
C ALA A 42 -9.99 -3.54 -1.04
N ALA A 43 -11.28 -3.63 -0.71
CA ALA A 43 -11.85 -3.14 0.54
C ALA A 43 -11.18 -3.72 1.80
N PRO A 44 -10.93 -5.04 1.94
CA PRO A 44 -10.26 -5.57 3.12
C PRO A 44 -8.89 -4.91 3.36
N PHE A 45 -8.14 -4.67 2.29
CA PHE A 45 -6.82 -4.05 2.34
C PHE A 45 -6.90 -2.54 2.57
N LEU A 46 -7.89 -1.85 2.02
CA LEU A 46 -8.11 -0.42 2.29
C LEU A 46 -8.51 -0.17 3.75
N VAL A 47 -9.31 -1.07 4.33
CA VAL A 47 -9.65 -1.05 5.77
C VAL A 47 -8.38 -1.28 6.60
N GLY A 48 -7.59 -2.30 6.27
CA GLY A 48 -6.31 -2.57 6.93
C GLY A 48 -5.35 -1.38 6.83
N LEU A 49 -5.21 -0.79 5.63
CA LEU A 49 -4.39 0.39 5.38
C LEU A 49 -4.83 1.58 6.26
N THR A 50 -6.13 1.84 6.33
CA THR A 50 -6.70 2.92 7.13
C THR A 50 -6.40 2.72 8.61
N ALA A 51 -6.59 1.51 9.13
CA ALA A 51 -6.27 1.18 10.52
C ALA A 51 -4.78 1.38 10.84
N VAL A 52 -3.89 1.04 9.91
CA VAL A 52 -2.44 1.15 10.13
C VAL A 52 -1.97 2.61 10.02
N TRP A 53 -2.54 3.40 9.11
CA TRP A 53 -2.33 4.86 9.06
C TRP A 53 -2.87 5.58 10.30
N ALA A 54 -3.85 4.98 11.00
CA ALA A 54 -4.32 5.48 12.28
C ALA A 54 -3.30 5.28 13.43
N THR A 55 -2.17 4.60 13.20
CA THR A 55 -1.12 4.45 14.21
C THR A 55 -0.17 5.67 14.26
N PRO A 56 0.40 6.00 15.43
CA PRO A 56 1.40 7.08 15.53
C PRO A 56 2.67 6.82 14.72
N VAL A 57 3.05 5.54 14.55
CA VAL A 57 4.31 5.16 13.90
C VAL A 57 4.33 5.61 12.44
N VAL A 58 3.25 5.31 11.69
CA VAL A 58 3.14 5.67 10.27
C VAL A 58 2.99 7.18 10.11
N ARG A 59 2.17 7.83 10.94
CA ARG A 59 2.00 9.30 10.90
C ARG A 59 3.29 10.06 11.16
N ALA A 60 4.13 9.56 12.07
CA ALA A 60 5.40 10.21 12.41
C ALA A 60 6.47 9.97 11.32
N HIS A 61 6.40 8.86 10.58
CA HIS A 61 7.44 8.47 9.61
C HIS A 61 6.85 8.05 8.25
N PRO A 62 6.01 8.88 7.59
CA PRO A 62 5.19 8.46 6.44
C PRO A 62 6.00 8.03 5.22
N VAL A 63 7.22 8.56 5.07
CA VAL A 63 8.15 8.27 3.96
C VAL A 63 9.42 7.51 4.42
N GLY A 64 9.56 7.25 5.72
CA GLY A 64 10.74 6.57 6.28
C GLY A 64 10.62 5.05 6.24
N ILE A 65 11.75 4.33 6.34
CA ILE A 65 11.79 2.86 6.28
C ILE A 65 10.89 2.20 7.34
N ARG A 66 10.86 2.77 8.56
CA ARG A 66 10.01 2.27 9.64
C ARG A 66 8.52 2.38 9.29
N GLY A 67 8.09 3.53 8.76
CA GLY A 67 6.70 3.71 8.32
C GLY A 67 6.36 2.82 7.13
N ALA A 68 7.30 2.65 6.19
CA ALA A 68 7.14 1.76 5.04
C ALA A 68 6.90 0.31 5.46
N LEU A 69 7.71 -0.22 6.37
CA LEU A 69 7.58 -1.60 6.85
C LEU A 69 6.30 -1.80 7.66
N VAL A 70 5.95 -0.85 8.52
CA VAL A 70 4.73 -0.93 9.34
C VAL A 70 3.48 -0.83 8.48
N VAL A 71 3.40 0.12 7.55
CA VAL A 71 2.23 0.27 6.67
C VAL A 71 2.05 -0.94 5.79
N TRP A 72 3.13 -1.48 5.22
CA TRP A 72 3.09 -2.67 4.40
C TRP A 72 2.66 -3.90 5.21
N ALA A 73 3.37 -4.23 6.29
CA ALA A 73 3.09 -5.42 7.08
C ALA A 73 1.68 -5.38 7.68
N GLY A 74 1.27 -4.23 8.22
CA GLY A 74 -0.06 -4.05 8.78
C GLY A 74 -1.17 -4.17 7.72
N THR A 75 -0.99 -3.55 6.55
CA THR A 75 -1.97 -3.63 5.46
C THR A 75 -2.14 -5.07 4.97
N VAL A 76 -1.03 -5.80 4.81
CA VAL A 76 -1.05 -7.22 4.41
C VAL A 76 -1.75 -8.07 5.45
N VAL A 77 -1.32 -7.99 6.72
CA VAL A 77 -1.86 -8.84 7.80
C VAL A 77 -3.34 -8.57 8.02
N LEU A 78 -3.73 -7.30 8.20
CA LEU A 78 -5.13 -6.95 8.43
C LEU A 78 -6.00 -7.22 7.20
N GLY A 79 -5.51 -6.90 6.00
CA GLY A 79 -6.24 -7.13 4.76
C GLY A 79 -6.47 -8.61 4.48
N LEU A 80 -5.45 -9.46 4.66
CA LEU A 80 -5.59 -10.91 4.52
C LEU A 80 -6.51 -11.50 5.60
N ALA A 81 -6.40 -11.06 6.85
CA ALA A 81 -7.26 -11.51 7.94
C ALA A 81 -8.74 -11.16 7.68
N LEU A 82 -9.03 -9.90 7.33
CA LEU A 82 -10.38 -9.46 6.99
C LEU A 82 -10.93 -10.24 5.79
N ARG A 83 -10.12 -10.36 4.72
CA ARG A 83 -10.54 -11.12 3.53
C ARG A 83 -10.83 -12.58 3.86
N ALA A 84 -9.99 -13.23 4.67
CA ALA A 84 -10.21 -14.61 5.09
C ALA A 84 -11.51 -14.75 5.90
N GLY A 85 -11.81 -13.80 6.78
CA GLY A 85 -13.06 -13.77 7.55
C GLY A 85 -14.31 -13.64 6.66
N PHE A 86 -14.26 -12.84 5.59
CA PHE A 86 -15.42 -12.65 4.70
C PHE A 86 -15.55 -13.73 3.61
N THR A 87 -14.46 -14.33 3.17
CA THR A 87 -14.47 -15.28 2.04
C THR A 87 -14.29 -16.74 2.46
N GLU A 88 -13.98 -16.98 3.74
CA GLU A 88 -13.62 -18.28 4.30
C GLU A 88 -12.47 -18.99 3.54
N ARG A 89 -11.67 -18.21 2.80
CA ARG A 89 -10.62 -18.72 1.90
C ARG A 89 -9.35 -17.89 2.01
N LEU A 90 -8.24 -18.56 2.27
CA LEU A 90 -6.90 -17.95 2.24
C LEU A 90 -5.88 -18.85 1.54
N PRO A 91 -5.92 -18.95 0.18
CA PRO A 91 -4.90 -19.68 -0.55
C PRO A 91 -3.51 -19.08 -0.28
N LEU A 92 -2.52 -19.94 0.00
CA LEU A 92 -1.16 -19.49 0.31
C LEU A 92 -0.56 -18.66 -0.83
N SER A 93 -0.81 -19.06 -2.08
CA SER A 93 -0.38 -18.31 -3.27
C SER A 93 -0.91 -16.88 -3.28
N PHE A 94 -2.20 -16.69 -2.94
CA PHE A 94 -2.81 -15.37 -2.84
C PHE A 94 -2.12 -14.53 -1.75
N ALA A 95 -1.87 -15.10 -0.57
CA ALA A 95 -1.21 -14.40 0.53
C ALA A 95 0.22 -13.95 0.14
N VAL A 96 1.00 -14.82 -0.48
CA VAL A 96 2.38 -14.52 -0.91
C VAL A 96 2.39 -13.45 -2.01
N VAL A 97 1.59 -13.61 -3.07
CA VAL A 97 1.52 -12.63 -4.16
C VAL A 97 1.03 -11.28 -3.65
N THR A 98 0.06 -11.26 -2.74
CA THR A 98 -0.42 -10.03 -2.09
C THR A 98 0.70 -9.34 -1.31
N ALA A 99 1.41 -10.08 -0.46
CA ALA A 99 2.49 -9.53 0.35
C ALA A 99 3.61 -8.94 -0.53
N VAL A 100 4.05 -9.67 -1.55
CA VAL A 100 5.11 -9.22 -2.48
C VAL A 100 4.65 -8.03 -3.32
N SER A 101 3.44 -8.07 -3.89
CA SER A 101 2.94 -6.98 -4.73
C SER A 101 2.80 -5.68 -3.94
N LEU A 102 2.20 -5.75 -2.74
CA LEU A 102 2.09 -4.58 -1.88
C LEU A 102 3.45 -4.12 -1.36
N ALA A 103 4.41 -5.03 -1.12
CA ALA A 103 5.78 -4.64 -0.77
C ALA A 103 6.40 -3.80 -1.90
N VAL A 104 6.36 -4.31 -3.13
CA VAL A 104 6.90 -3.63 -4.31
C VAL A 104 6.26 -2.27 -4.49
N LEU A 105 4.93 -2.16 -4.41
CA LEU A 105 4.24 -0.91 -4.65
C LEU A 105 4.49 0.11 -3.52
N MET A 106 4.29 -0.28 -2.26
CA MET A 106 4.37 0.63 -1.11
C MET A 106 5.80 1.02 -0.73
N LEU A 107 6.76 0.09 -0.80
CA LEU A 107 8.17 0.40 -0.54
C LEU A 107 8.81 1.01 -1.78
N GLY A 108 8.41 0.59 -2.99
CA GLY A 108 8.95 1.07 -4.25
C GLY A 108 8.74 2.57 -4.45
N TRP A 109 7.52 3.09 -4.23
CA TRP A 109 7.30 4.53 -4.38
C TRP A 109 8.11 5.35 -3.36
N ARG A 110 8.28 4.83 -2.13
CA ARG A 110 9.12 5.47 -1.09
C ARG A 110 10.59 5.48 -1.49
N GLY A 111 11.08 4.36 -2.05
CA GLY A 111 12.43 4.27 -2.62
C GLY A 111 12.64 5.29 -3.74
N LEU A 112 11.70 5.39 -4.69
CA LEU A 112 11.74 6.38 -5.76
C LEU A 112 11.72 7.82 -5.21
N SER A 113 10.87 8.10 -4.24
CA SER A 113 10.82 9.42 -3.57
C SER A 113 12.16 9.77 -2.91
N ALA A 114 12.80 8.81 -2.24
CA ALA A 114 14.11 9.01 -1.62
C ALA A 114 15.18 9.29 -2.68
N LEU A 115 15.21 8.54 -3.77
CA LEU A 115 16.14 8.76 -4.88
C LEU A 115 15.99 10.13 -5.53
N VAL A 116 14.74 10.56 -5.76
CA VAL A 116 14.45 11.90 -6.32
C VAL A 116 14.91 13.00 -5.35
N ALA A 117 14.64 12.84 -4.04
CA ALA A 117 15.07 13.80 -3.03
C ALA A 117 16.60 13.91 -2.93
N LEU A 118 17.32 12.78 -3.02
CA LEU A 118 18.79 12.76 -3.03
C LEU A 118 19.34 13.49 -4.26
N ARG A 119 18.80 13.22 -5.46
CA ARG A 119 19.23 13.89 -6.70
C ARG A 119 18.96 15.39 -6.68
N ALA A 120 17.81 15.82 -6.14
CA ALA A 120 17.48 17.22 -6.01
C ALA A 120 18.47 17.97 -5.09
N ARG A 121 18.86 17.35 -3.97
CA ARG A 121 19.87 17.90 -3.05
C ARG A 121 21.24 18.02 -3.71
N GLN A 122 21.68 17.00 -4.45
CA GLN A 122 22.96 17.03 -5.17
C GLN A 122 23.02 18.14 -6.22
N ARG A 123 21.90 18.42 -6.92
CA ARG A 123 21.83 19.52 -7.89
C ARG A 123 21.90 20.90 -7.24
N ALA A 124 21.39 21.06 -6.02
CA ALA A 124 21.43 22.34 -5.30
C ALA A 124 22.80 22.66 -4.68
N LEU A 125 23.68 21.66 -4.56
CA LEU A 125 25.05 21.81 -4.06
C LEU A 125 26.09 22.02 -5.17
N ARG A 126 25.66 21.96 -6.43
CA ARG A 126 26.47 22.26 -7.63
C ARG A 126 26.13 23.66 -8.10
#